data_AF-A0A4V1Q229-F1
#
_entry.id   AF-A0A4V1Q229-F1
#
_cell.length_a   1.000
_cell.length_b   1.000
_cell.length_c   1.000
_cell.angle_alpha   90.00
_cell.angle_beta   90.00
_cell.angle_gamma   90.00
#
_symmetry.space_group_name_H-M   'P 1'
#
loop_
_entity.id
_entity.type
_entity.pdbx_description
1 polymer ?
#
loop_
_entity_poly.entity_id
_entity_poly.type
_entity_poly.pdbx_seq_one_letter_code
_entity_poly.pdbx_strand_id
1 'polypeptide(L)'
;MNGGKSKKQLNALLRKNASAALFPILRDLGIQAALTHKAALALHLNTRKAAKEIKVIVKHEGELTIEGLCNAVTSRASDGHWFKRNKKKHSHLNYISTDPQTEGKICRIIFVQSGGSSPAILDDFNEIVYISEVPVLPVHAILLEQLVARSRVAVGGPFGKAIANFVHQCLLASGGTPLPQLSPMWQSPEILAVIAQHVQKLPGDKKRWIARGIDPSTFTLAPSQQTTGERANDADDGEDSGSDSDASEGPPAVVRASNVAIQGPYYGHSAVTDIAAREVVSMLEGLGFECAILGSAASQLFSHGETRVPEQLDVLVLPPASFTEHQGWVKQQIFYRDPIQFEWNSKQGRLSFKFQPNIVLPSRFQGNPCILRHRMDRQLTGRSVPHFIAFEAVDMG
;
A
#
# COMPACT_ATOMS: atom_id res chain seq x y z
N MET A 1 -36.76 -15.81 4.53
CA MET A 1 -36.14 -15.64 3.19
C MET A 1 -34.63 -15.57 3.37
N ASN A 2 -33.88 -16.59 2.95
CA ASN A 2 -32.42 -16.59 3.07
C ASN A 2 -31.82 -15.71 1.97
N GLY A 3 -31.36 -14.51 2.34
CA GLY A 3 -30.59 -13.64 1.45
C GLY A 3 -29.29 -14.34 1.05
N GLY A 4 -29.28 -14.98 -0.13
CA GLY A 4 -28.13 -15.71 -0.63
C GLY A 4 -26.90 -14.81 -0.71
N LYS A 5 -25.79 -15.22 -0.08
CA LYS A 5 -24.53 -14.48 -0.15
C LYS A 5 -24.12 -14.32 -1.61
N SER A 6 -23.71 -13.11 -1.98
CA SER A 6 -23.22 -12.87 -3.34
C SER A 6 -22.02 -13.80 -3.64
N LYS A 7 -21.91 -14.25 -4.90
CA LYS A 7 -20.77 -15.07 -5.39
C LYS A 7 -19.40 -14.48 -5.02
N LYS A 8 -19.29 -13.14 -4.97
CA LYS A 8 -18.07 -12.42 -4.58
C LYS A 8 -17.72 -12.64 -3.10
N GLN A 9 -18.71 -12.63 -2.22
CA GLN A 9 -18.51 -12.88 -0.79
C GLN A 9 -18.10 -14.34 -0.53
N LEU A 10 -18.70 -15.30 -1.25
CA LEU A 10 -18.30 -16.70 -1.18
C LEU A 10 -16.85 -16.91 -1.65
N ASN A 11 -16.44 -16.25 -2.73
CA ASN A 11 -15.05 -16.33 -3.20
C ASN A 11 -14.05 -15.74 -2.18
N ALA A 12 -14.41 -14.63 -1.55
CA ALA A 12 -13.56 -14.00 -0.53
C ALA A 12 -13.40 -14.91 0.70
N LEU A 13 -14.50 -15.50 1.18
CA LEU A 13 -14.48 -16.46 2.27
C LEU A 13 -13.64 -17.69 1.92
N LEU A 14 -13.84 -18.24 0.72
CA LEU A 14 -13.10 -19.40 0.23
C LEU A 14 -11.58 -19.15 0.19
N ARG A 15 -11.14 -17.96 -0.28
CA ARG A 15 -9.71 -17.58 -0.24
C ARG A 15 -9.20 -17.42 1.18
N LYS A 16 -9.97 -16.80 2.08
CA LYS A 16 -9.61 -16.64 3.49
C LYS A 16 -9.35 -18.00 4.13
N ASN A 17 -10.27 -18.95 3.95
CA ASN A 17 -10.15 -20.30 4.50
C ASN A 17 -8.97 -21.06 3.88
N ALA A 18 -8.75 -20.94 2.57
CA ALA A 18 -7.61 -21.54 1.89
C ALA A 18 -6.27 -21.02 2.44
N SER A 19 -6.14 -19.70 2.63
CA SER A 19 -4.94 -19.08 3.21
C SER A 19 -4.72 -19.51 4.66
N ALA A 20 -5.78 -19.48 5.48
CA ALA A 20 -5.70 -19.87 6.89
C ALA A 20 -5.28 -21.33 7.08
N ALA A 21 -5.67 -22.22 6.17
CA ALA A 21 -5.24 -23.62 6.19
C ALA A 21 -3.81 -23.80 5.63
N LEU A 22 -3.39 -22.99 4.65
CA LEU A 22 -2.13 -23.18 3.93
C LEU A 22 -0.91 -22.64 4.70
N PHE A 23 -0.99 -21.40 5.21
CA PHE A 23 0.19 -20.73 5.76
C PHE A 23 0.76 -21.39 7.03
N PRO A 24 -0.04 -21.96 7.94
CA PRO A 24 0.50 -22.76 9.05
C PRO A 24 1.36 -23.93 8.55
N ILE A 25 0.90 -24.66 7.53
CA ILE A 25 1.64 -25.79 6.96
C ILE A 25 2.98 -25.32 6.37
N LEU A 26 2.98 -24.20 5.63
CA LEU A 26 4.21 -23.64 5.05
C LEU A 26 5.20 -23.20 6.13
N ARG A 27 4.72 -22.56 7.20
CA ARG A 27 5.55 -22.19 8.34
C ARG A 27 6.15 -23.41 9.03
N ASP A 28 5.37 -24.46 9.25
CA ASP A 28 5.86 -25.68 9.90
C ASP A 28 6.86 -26.44 9.02
N LEU A 29 6.87 -26.19 7.71
CA LEU A 29 7.87 -26.68 6.75
C LEU A 29 9.13 -25.78 6.72
N GLY A 30 9.18 -24.70 7.49
CA GLY A 30 10.28 -23.73 7.46
C GLY A 30 10.30 -22.87 6.19
N ILE A 31 9.17 -22.76 5.48
CA ILE A 31 9.08 -22.05 4.20
C ILE A 31 8.55 -20.65 4.45
N GLN A 32 9.34 -19.65 4.08
CA GLN A 32 8.89 -18.27 4.06
C GLN A 32 7.95 -18.06 2.87
N ALA A 33 6.74 -17.56 3.12
CA ALA A 33 5.72 -17.45 2.09
C ALA A 33 4.81 -16.24 2.30
N ALA A 34 4.33 -15.66 1.21
CA ALA A 34 3.35 -14.57 1.24
C ALA A 34 2.35 -14.67 0.09
N LEU A 35 1.14 -14.17 0.30
CA LEU A 35 0.18 -13.95 -0.77
C LEU A 35 0.68 -12.87 -1.72
N THR A 36 0.44 -13.09 -3.00
CA THR A 36 0.70 -12.08 -4.04
C THR A 36 -0.49 -11.89 -5.01
N HIS A 37 -0.33 -11.00 -5.99
CA HIS A 37 -1.21 -10.77 -7.11
C HIS A 37 -2.60 -10.27 -6.69
N LYS A 38 -3.64 -10.54 -7.48
CA LYS A 38 -5.03 -10.08 -7.26
C LYS A 38 -5.60 -10.48 -5.89
N ALA A 39 -5.21 -11.62 -5.33
CA ALA A 39 -5.71 -12.04 -4.02
C ALA A 39 -5.12 -11.19 -2.90
N ALA A 40 -3.81 -10.94 -2.95
CA ALA A 40 -3.10 -10.06 -2.03
C ALA A 40 -3.60 -8.61 -2.13
N LEU A 41 -3.72 -8.07 -3.34
CA LEU A 41 -4.23 -6.72 -3.57
C LEU A 41 -5.67 -6.56 -3.06
N ALA A 42 -6.49 -7.61 -3.19
CA ALA A 42 -7.85 -7.58 -2.66
C ALA A 42 -7.89 -7.50 -1.13
N LEU A 43 -6.90 -8.06 -0.42
CA LEU A 43 -6.78 -7.92 1.04
C LEU A 43 -6.38 -6.49 1.42
N HIS A 44 -5.34 -5.93 0.79
CA HIS A 44 -4.90 -4.55 1.02
C HIS A 44 -6.02 -3.53 0.79
N LEU A 45 -6.80 -3.72 -0.28
CA LEU A 45 -7.90 -2.81 -0.63
C LEU A 45 -9.22 -3.18 0.04
N ASN A 46 -9.25 -4.18 0.93
CA ASN A 46 -10.45 -4.72 1.58
C ASN A 46 -11.61 -5.00 0.60
N THR A 47 -11.29 -5.51 -0.60
CA THR A 47 -12.29 -5.79 -1.65
C THR A 47 -12.65 -7.26 -1.72
N ARG A 48 -13.93 -7.52 -1.98
CA ARG A 48 -14.43 -8.88 -2.25
C ARG A 48 -14.20 -9.32 -3.70
N LYS A 49 -13.73 -8.43 -4.58
CA LYS A 49 -13.51 -8.68 -6.01
C LYS A 49 -12.15 -9.33 -6.24
N ALA A 50 -12.12 -10.66 -6.25
CA ALA A 50 -10.99 -11.41 -6.82
C ALA A 50 -11.43 -12.80 -7.29
N ALA A 51 -10.57 -13.45 -8.07
CA ALA A 51 -10.79 -14.79 -8.61
C ALA A 51 -10.81 -15.88 -7.53
N LYS A 52 -11.28 -17.08 -7.87
CA LYS A 52 -11.28 -18.27 -7.00
C LYS A 52 -9.90 -18.93 -6.95
N GLU A 53 -8.87 -18.11 -6.75
CA GLU A 53 -7.49 -18.56 -6.70
C GLU A 53 -6.67 -17.65 -5.77
N ILE A 54 -5.62 -18.22 -5.20
CA ILE A 54 -4.55 -17.50 -4.52
C ILE A 54 -3.22 -17.84 -5.18
N LYS A 55 -2.36 -16.84 -5.31
CA LYS A 55 -0.96 -17.02 -5.69
C LYS A 55 -0.10 -16.78 -4.46
N VAL A 56 0.87 -17.65 -4.25
CA VAL A 56 1.75 -17.63 -3.07
C VAL A 56 3.18 -17.59 -3.57
N ILE A 57 3.89 -16.52 -3.22
CA ILE A 57 5.34 -16.50 -3.41
C ILE A 57 5.98 -17.27 -2.26
N VAL A 58 6.97 -18.10 -2.57
CA VAL A 58 7.70 -18.91 -1.58
C VAL A 58 9.19 -18.67 -1.72
N LYS A 59 9.87 -18.50 -0.59
CA LYS A 59 11.32 -18.44 -0.46
C LYS A 59 11.75 -19.62 0.42
N HIS A 60 12.67 -20.42 -0.10
CA HIS A 60 13.22 -21.58 0.58
C HIS A 60 14.70 -21.69 0.23
N GLU A 61 15.53 -21.83 1.24
CA GLU A 61 16.97 -22.03 1.13
C GLU A 61 17.22 -23.54 0.98
N GLY A 62 17.16 -24.05 -0.26
CA GLY A 62 17.46 -25.46 -0.57
C GLY A 62 16.77 -25.97 -1.82
N GLU A 63 17.03 -27.23 -2.18
CA GLU A 63 16.61 -27.87 -3.44
C GLU A 63 15.11 -28.26 -3.51
N LEU A 64 14.26 -27.68 -2.65
CA LEU A 64 12.84 -27.99 -2.64
C LEU A 64 12.17 -27.45 -3.92
N THR A 65 11.92 -28.36 -4.87
CA THR A 65 11.15 -28.03 -6.06
C THR A 65 9.70 -27.68 -5.71
N ILE A 66 9.02 -26.90 -6.55
CA ILE A 66 7.59 -26.60 -6.38
C ILE A 66 6.73 -27.88 -6.32
N GLU A 67 7.15 -28.92 -7.04
CA GLU A 67 6.52 -30.24 -6.97
C GLU A 67 6.72 -30.89 -5.59
N GLY A 68 7.95 -30.88 -5.08
CA GLY A 68 8.27 -31.34 -3.73
C GLY A 68 7.46 -30.59 -2.66
N LEU A 69 7.35 -29.27 -2.80
CA LEU A 69 6.51 -28.43 -1.95
C LEU A 69 5.04 -28.85 -2.00
N CYS A 70 4.48 -29.04 -3.20
CA CYS A 70 3.10 -29.49 -3.33
C CYS A 70 2.88 -30.84 -2.62
N ASN A 71 3.82 -31.78 -2.78
CA ASN A 71 3.75 -33.09 -2.11
C ASN A 71 3.82 -32.94 -0.59
N ALA A 72 4.72 -32.10 -0.07
CA ALA A 72 4.88 -31.83 1.36
C ALA A 72 3.62 -31.18 1.97
N VAL A 73 3.00 -30.23 1.28
CA VAL A 73 1.73 -29.63 1.73
C VAL A 73 0.62 -30.66 1.75
N THR A 74 0.54 -31.55 0.74
CA THR A 74 -0.49 -32.59 0.72
C THR A 74 -0.28 -33.69 1.75
N SER A 75 0.97 -34.04 2.08
CA SER A 75 1.26 -35.10 3.07
C SER A 75 1.04 -34.63 4.51
N ARG A 76 1.24 -33.34 4.79
CA ARG A 76 0.95 -32.74 6.11
C ARG A 76 -0.52 -32.37 6.33
N ALA A 77 -1.31 -32.33 5.27
CA ALA A 77 -2.76 -32.19 5.38
C ALA A 77 -3.37 -33.52 5.86
N SER A 78 -3.25 -33.82 7.16
CA SER A 78 -3.78 -35.04 7.77
C SER A 78 -5.32 -35.06 7.82
N ASP A 79 -5.85 -36.28 8.00
CA ASP A 79 -7.25 -36.72 8.04
C ASP A 79 -8.28 -35.62 8.32
N GLY A 80 -8.78 -35.01 7.24
CA GLY A 80 -9.89 -34.05 7.32
C GLY A 80 -9.72 -32.80 6.46
N HIS A 81 -8.54 -32.53 5.88
CA HIS A 81 -8.36 -31.35 5.02
C HIS A 81 -7.49 -31.55 3.76
N TRP A 82 -7.49 -30.57 2.85
CA TRP A 82 -8.32 -30.51 1.63
C TRP A 82 -7.50 -30.08 0.42
N PHE A 83 -6.17 -30.17 0.52
CA PHE A 83 -5.29 -29.84 -0.58
C PHE A 83 -5.17 -31.08 -1.46
N LYS A 84 -5.69 -30.99 -2.69
CA LYS A 84 -5.51 -32.04 -3.70
C LYS A 84 -4.58 -31.52 -4.78
N ARG A 85 -3.57 -32.32 -5.10
CA ARG A 85 -2.67 -32.02 -6.21
C ARG A 85 -3.41 -32.09 -7.53
N ASN A 86 -3.17 -31.11 -8.40
CA ASN A 86 -3.70 -31.16 -9.75
C ASN A 86 -2.79 -32.02 -10.64
N LYS A 87 -3.26 -33.21 -11.05
CA LYS A 87 -2.49 -34.14 -11.89
C LYS A 87 -2.01 -33.54 -13.22
N LYS A 88 -2.67 -32.49 -13.74
CA LYS A 88 -2.33 -31.87 -15.03
C LYS A 88 -1.31 -30.73 -14.91
N LYS A 89 -1.07 -30.20 -13.70
CA LYS A 89 -0.23 -29.02 -13.49
C LYS A 89 0.59 -29.16 -12.22
N HIS A 90 1.89 -29.39 -12.38
CA HIS A 90 2.83 -29.70 -11.29
C HIS A 90 2.91 -28.61 -10.21
N SER A 91 2.62 -27.35 -10.55
CA SER A 91 2.69 -26.20 -9.64
C SER A 91 1.38 -25.80 -8.95
N HIS A 92 0.31 -26.60 -9.10
CA HIS A 92 -1.02 -26.23 -8.66
C HIS A 92 -1.56 -27.18 -7.59
N LEU A 93 -2.06 -26.61 -6.49
CA LEU A 93 -2.90 -27.28 -5.51
C LEU A 93 -4.35 -26.79 -5.61
N ASN A 94 -5.29 -27.66 -5.26
CA ASN A 94 -6.69 -27.32 -5.10
C ASN A 94 -7.03 -27.43 -3.61
N TYR A 95 -7.37 -26.33 -2.96
CA TYR A 95 -8.00 -26.35 -1.65
C TYR A 95 -9.50 -26.54 -1.82
N ILE A 96 -10.07 -27.54 -1.15
CA ILE A 96 -11.51 -27.79 -1.12
C ILE A 96 -12.02 -27.32 0.25
N SER A 97 -13.15 -26.62 0.33
CA SER A 97 -13.59 -26.09 1.62
C SER A 97 -14.46 -27.08 2.39
N THR A 98 -14.17 -27.25 3.70
CA THR A 98 -15.06 -27.87 4.71
C THR A 98 -16.23 -26.96 5.10
N ASP A 99 -16.05 -25.64 4.95
CA ASP A 99 -16.98 -24.66 5.52
C ASP A 99 -18.36 -24.84 4.85
N PRO A 100 -19.46 -25.03 5.60
CA PRO A 100 -20.79 -25.28 5.05
C PRO A 100 -21.24 -24.23 4.02
N GLN A 101 -20.75 -22.99 4.12
CA GLN A 101 -21.09 -21.92 3.20
C GLN A 101 -20.35 -22.01 1.86
N THR A 102 -19.24 -22.73 1.83
CA THR A 102 -18.37 -22.91 0.65
C THR A 102 -18.10 -24.37 0.34
N GLU A 103 -18.92 -25.27 0.89
CA GLU A 103 -18.78 -26.71 0.74
C GLU A 103 -18.76 -27.11 -0.73
N GLY A 104 -17.86 -28.03 -1.07
CA GLY A 104 -17.62 -28.49 -2.44
C GLY A 104 -17.04 -27.42 -3.38
N LYS A 105 -16.77 -26.20 -2.92
CA LYS A 105 -16.05 -25.19 -3.71
C LYS A 105 -14.55 -25.40 -3.61
N ILE A 106 -13.88 -25.10 -4.71
CA ILE A 106 -12.43 -25.26 -4.87
C ILE A 106 -11.78 -23.89 -5.01
N CYS A 107 -10.75 -23.64 -4.21
CA CYS A 107 -9.79 -22.56 -4.39
C CYS A 107 -8.53 -23.10 -5.04
N ARG A 108 -8.11 -22.53 -6.17
CA ARG A 108 -6.83 -22.88 -6.78
C ARG A 108 -5.69 -22.18 -6.05
N ILE A 109 -4.60 -22.88 -5.83
CA ILE A 109 -3.38 -22.37 -5.20
C ILE A 109 -2.26 -22.56 -6.21
N ILE A 110 -1.51 -21.50 -6.45
CA ILE A 110 -0.39 -21.48 -7.40
C ILE A 110 0.82 -20.98 -6.63
N PHE A 111 1.86 -21.81 -6.55
CA PHE A 111 3.13 -21.40 -5.97
C PHE A 111 4.03 -20.76 -7.01
N VAL A 112 4.74 -19.72 -6.59
CA VAL A 112 5.76 -19.03 -7.37
C VAL A 112 7.03 -19.01 -6.53
N GLN A 113 8.12 -19.58 -7.04
CA GLN A 113 9.40 -19.54 -6.35
C GLN A 113 10.02 -18.15 -6.48
N SER A 114 10.45 -17.56 -5.36
CA SER A 114 11.26 -16.35 -5.38
C SER A 114 12.69 -16.69 -5.83
N GLY A 115 13.28 -15.89 -6.72
CA GLY A 115 14.69 -16.03 -7.11
C GLY A 115 15.03 -17.18 -8.06
N GLY A 116 14.08 -17.62 -8.90
CA GLY A 116 14.29 -18.67 -9.92
C GLY A 116 14.16 -18.14 -11.35
N SER A 117 13.35 -18.80 -12.17
CA SER A 117 12.96 -18.30 -13.52
C SER A 117 12.08 -17.04 -13.48
N SER A 118 11.62 -16.68 -12.29
CA SER A 118 10.92 -15.42 -12.00
C SER A 118 11.86 -14.52 -11.19
N PRO A 119 11.96 -13.22 -11.54
CA PRO A 119 12.83 -12.30 -10.82
C PRO A 119 12.41 -12.26 -9.35
N ALA A 120 13.38 -12.15 -8.46
CA ALA A 120 13.13 -11.87 -7.05
C ALA A 120 12.46 -10.49 -6.98
N ILE A 121 11.20 -10.47 -6.57
CA ILE A 121 10.40 -9.23 -6.47
C ILE A 121 10.66 -8.58 -5.11
N LEU A 122 10.97 -9.41 -4.11
CA LEU A 122 11.29 -9.02 -2.76
C LEU A 122 12.55 -9.79 -2.35
N ASP A 123 13.60 -9.05 -2.00
CA ASP A 123 14.87 -9.63 -1.54
C ASP A 123 14.77 -10.05 -0.07
N ASP A 124 14.17 -9.17 0.74
CA ASP A 124 13.94 -9.39 2.16
C ASP A 124 12.47 -9.72 2.47
N PHE A 125 12.21 -10.95 2.93
CA PHE A 125 10.89 -11.38 3.37
C PHE A 125 10.47 -10.76 4.72
N ASN A 126 11.35 -10.01 5.40
CA ASN A 126 10.98 -9.20 6.56
C ASN A 126 10.04 -8.04 6.19
N GLU A 127 9.98 -7.63 4.92
CA GLU A 127 9.03 -6.61 4.45
C GLU A 127 7.59 -7.12 4.26
N ILE A 128 7.34 -8.41 4.55
CA ILE A 128 6.00 -8.99 4.47
C ILE A 128 5.06 -8.31 5.47
N VAL A 129 3.87 -7.94 4.97
CA VAL A 129 2.79 -7.37 5.78
C VAL A 129 1.83 -8.47 6.18
N TYR A 130 1.38 -8.48 7.44
CA TYR A 130 0.35 -9.40 7.92
C TYR A 130 -1.02 -8.73 7.90
N ILE A 131 -1.97 -9.31 7.15
CA ILE A 131 -3.36 -8.83 7.10
C ILE A 131 -4.26 -9.98 7.54
N SER A 132 -4.86 -9.85 8.73
CA SER A 132 -5.68 -10.91 9.34
C SER A 132 -4.92 -12.24 9.46
N GLU A 133 -3.71 -12.22 10.02
CA GLU A 133 -2.81 -13.38 10.18
C GLU A 133 -2.32 -14.04 8.88
N VAL A 134 -2.67 -13.47 7.72
CA VAL A 134 -2.19 -13.95 6.43
C VAL A 134 -0.99 -13.10 6.03
N PRO A 135 0.18 -13.70 5.76
CA PRO A 135 1.31 -12.96 5.21
C PRO A 135 0.99 -12.55 3.77
N VAL A 136 1.20 -11.28 3.45
CA VAL A 136 0.88 -10.65 2.17
C VAL A 136 2.07 -9.80 1.73
N LEU A 137 2.44 -9.86 0.45
CA LEU A 137 3.44 -8.95 -0.09
C LEU A 137 2.99 -7.48 0.09
N PRO A 138 3.92 -6.54 0.29
CA PRO A 138 3.58 -5.13 0.31
C PRO A 138 3.01 -4.68 -1.04
N VAL A 139 2.18 -3.63 -1.04
CA VAL A 139 1.45 -3.19 -2.24
C VAL A 139 2.40 -2.88 -3.39
N HIS A 140 3.53 -2.21 -3.11
CA HIS A 140 4.51 -1.87 -4.13
C HIS A 140 5.07 -3.13 -4.83
N ALA A 141 5.36 -4.20 -4.09
CA ALA A 141 5.86 -5.46 -4.64
C ALA A 141 4.79 -6.19 -5.48
N ILE A 142 3.53 -6.20 -5.02
CA ILE A 142 2.41 -6.79 -5.79
C ILE A 142 2.23 -6.07 -7.13
N LEU A 143 2.37 -4.76 -7.15
CA LEU A 143 2.22 -3.95 -8.35
C LEU A 143 3.43 -4.10 -9.28
N LEU A 144 4.65 -4.17 -8.73
CA LEU A 144 5.86 -4.49 -9.48
C LEU A 144 5.74 -5.86 -10.17
N GLU A 145 5.27 -6.90 -9.48
CA GLU A 145 5.02 -8.23 -10.09
C GLU A 145 4.12 -8.12 -11.32
N GLN A 146 3.02 -7.40 -11.17
CA GLN A 146 2.06 -7.21 -12.25
C GLN A 146 2.62 -6.38 -13.40
N LEU A 147 3.52 -5.44 -13.11
CA LEU A 147 4.21 -4.65 -14.12
C LEU A 147 5.18 -5.51 -14.93
N VAL A 148 6.01 -6.31 -14.26
CA VAL A 148 6.91 -7.30 -14.89
C VAL A 148 6.12 -8.31 -15.73
N ALA A 149 5.01 -8.83 -15.20
CA ALA A 149 4.18 -9.78 -15.94
C ALA A 149 3.58 -9.17 -17.21
N ARG A 150 3.27 -7.87 -17.21
CA ARG A 150 2.73 -7.17 -18.39
C ARG A 150 3.81 -6.78 -19.38
N SER A 151 4.99 -6.36 -18.93
CA SER A 151 6.10 -5.99 -19.81
C SER A 151 6.53 -7.17 -20.69
N ARG A 152 6.49 -8.40 -20.14
CA ARG A 152 6.79 -9.63 -20.87
C ARG A 152 5.75 -10.01 -21.94
N VAL A 153 4.50 -9.56 -21.79
CA VAL A 153 3.41 -9.88 -22.73
C VAL A 153 3.31 -8.82 -23.84
N ALA A 154 3.70 -7.58 -23.54
CA ALA A 154 3.57 -6.46 -24.46
C ALA A 154 4.77 -6.33 -25.41
N VAL A 155 5.01 -7.35 -26.24
CA VAL A 155 5.97 -7.22 -27.34
C VAL A 155 5.22 -6.63 -28.55
N GLY A 156 5.41 -5.34 -28.82
CA GLY A 156 5.05 -4.70 -30.10
C GLY A 156 3.73 -3.93 -30.18
N GLY A 157 3.00 -3.74 -29.08
CA GLY A 157 1.75 -2.97 -29.07
C GLY A 157 1.82 -1.67 -28.27
N PRO A 158 1.20 -0.56 -28.70
CA PRO A 158 1.16 0.67 -27.92
C PRO A 158 0.41 0.44 -26.60
N PHE A 159 0.97 0.89 -25.47
CA PHE A 159 0.33 0.73 -24.16
C PHE A 159 -1.07 1.40 -24.11
N GLY A 160 -2.11 0.63 -23.85
CA GLY A 160 -3.45 1.20 -23.63
C GLY A 160 -3.51 2.09 -22.38
N LYS A 161 -4.50 2.99 -22.32
CA LYS A 161 -4.79 3.86 -21.14
C LYS A 161 -4.85 3.08 -19.82
N ALA A 162 -5.30 1.82 -19.84
CA ALA A 162 -5.35 0.95 -18.67
C ALA A 162 -3.96 0.63 -18.08
N ILE A 163 -2.93 0.54 -18.92
CA ILE A 163 -1.56 0.27 -18.47
C ILE A 163 -0.96 1.55 -17.88
N ALA A 164 -1.20 2.71 -18.51
CA ALA A 164 -0.78 3.99 -17.93
C ALA A 164 -1.40 4.23 -16.54
N ASN A 165 -2.71 4.04 -16.40
CA ASN A 165 -3.37 4.15 -15.09
C ASN A 165 -2.79 3.18 -14.06
N PHE A 166 -2.41 1.98 -14.48
CA PHE A 166 -1.79 0.99 -13.60
C PHE A 166 -0.38 1.42 -13.16
N VAL A 167 0.45 1.92 -14.08
CA VAL A 167 1.78 2.47 -13.76
C VAL A 167 1.66 3.65 -12.79
N HIS A 168 0.65 4.51 -12.95
CA HIS A 168 0.36 5.55 -11.97
C HIS A 168 0.00 5.00 -10.58
N GLN A 169 -0.78 3.91 -10.52
CA GLN A 169 -1.05 3.24 -9.24
C GLN A 169 0.22 2.69 -8.58
N CYS A 170 1.18 2.18 -9.36
CA CYS A 170 2.49 1.78 -8.85
C CYS A 170 3.21 2.95 -8.15
N LEU A 171 3.22 4.12 -8.80
CA LEU A 171 3.85 5.34 -8.27
C LEU A 171 3.20 5.84 -6.98
N LEU A 172 1.89 5.70 -6.85
CA LEU A 172 1.17 6.07 -5.62
C LEU A 172 1.45 5.07 -4.50
N ALA A 173 1.49 3.78 -4.83
CA ALA A 173 1.70 2.71 -3.86
C ALA A 173 3.12 2.59 -3.33
N SER A 174 4.13 3.07 -4.07
CA SER A 174 5.50 3.19 -3.56
C SER A 174 5.59 4.18 -2.39
N GLY A 175 4.56 5.01 -2.17
CA GLY A 175 4.57 6.05 -1.17
C GLY A 175 5.74 7.02 -1.39
N GLY A 176 6.12 7.74 -0.34
CA GLY A 176 7.28 8.63 -0.25
C GLY A 176 8.60 8.05 -0.75
N THR A 177 8.74 6.72 -0.67
CA THR A 177 10.01 6.00 -0.69
C THR A 177 10.66 6.02 -2.07
N PRO A 178 11.97 6.31 -2.17
CA PRO A 178 12.74 6.14 -3.39
C PRO A 178 12.66 4.69 -3.88
N LEU A 179 12.37 4.48 -5.17
CA LEU A 179 12.21 3.15 -5.76
C LEU A 179 13.45 2.25 -5.63
N PRO A 180 14.70 2.76 -5.72
CA PRO A 180 15.90 1.95 -5.45
C PRO A 180 15.94 1.33 -4.06
N GLN A 181 15.24 1.92 -3.07
CA GLN A 181 15.19 1.39 -1.70
C GLN A 181 14.10 0.33 -1.51
N LEU A 182 13.18 0.16 -2.47
CA LEU A 182 12.11 -0.83 -2.38
C LEU A 182 12.51 -2.16 -3.03
N SER A 183 13.02 -2.12 -4.25
CA SER A 183 13.46 -3.31 -4.97
C SER A 183 14.36 -2.89 -6.13
N PRO A 184 15.49 -3.59 -6.37
CA PRO A 184 16.37 -3.29 -7.49
C PRO A 184 15.68 -3.48 -8.84
N MET A 185 14.63 -4.32 -8.90
CA MET A 185 13.81 -4.53 -10.09
C MET A 185 13.10 -3.26 -10.59
N TRP A 186 12.90 -2.23 -9.75
CA TRP A 186 12.39 -0.94 -10.23
C TRP A 186 13.34 -0.21 -11.17
N GLN A 187 14.63 -0.56 -11.13
CA GLN A 187 15.68 -0.04 -12.01
C GLN A 187 16.00 -0.99 -13.17
N SER A 188 15.23 -2.07 -13.34
CA SER A 188 15.45 -2.97 -14.47
C SER A 188 15.13 -2.25 -15.78
N PRO A 189 15.91 -2.46 -16.86
CA PRO A 189 15.68 -1.81 -18.15
C PRO A 189 14.24 -1.99 -18.67
N GLU A 190 13.64 -3.16 -18.44
CA GLU A 190 12.27 -3.45 -18.86
C GLU A 190 11.25 -2.60 -18.11
N ILE A 191 11.44 -2.40 -16.80
CA ILE A 191 10.53 -1.59 -15.98
C ILE A 191 10.71 -0.11 -16.28
N LEU A 192 11.96 0.35 -16.42
CA LEU A 192 12.28 1.70 -16.83
C LEU A 192 11.68 2.05 -18.20
N ALA A 193 11.73 1.13 -19.17
CA ALA A 193 11.09 1.31 -20.47
C ALA A 193 9.57 1.48 -20.36
N VAL A 194 8.90 0.70 -19.50
CA VAL A 194 7.45 0.85 -19.28
C VAL A 194 7.12 2.19 -18.61
N ILE A 195 7.94 2.62 -17.65
CA ILE A 195 7.79 3.92 -16.97
C ILE A 195 8.02 5.07 -17.96
N ALA A 196 9.03 4.98 -18.82
CA ALA A 196 9.32 5.98 -19.85
C ALA A 196 8.13 6.14 -20.81
N GLN A 197 7.58 5.03 -21.31
CA GLN A 197 6.41 5.06 -22.19
C GLN A 197 5.15 5.59 -21.50
N HIS A 198 4.99 5.36 -20.18
CA HIS A 198 3.93 5.97 -19.39
C HIS A 198 4.06 7.49 -19.33
N VAL A 199 5.27 7.99 -19.06
CA VAL A 199 5.54 9.44 -18.98
C VAL A 199 5.34 10.14 -20.32
N GLN A 200 5.63 9.49 -21.45
CA GLN A 200 5.31 10.04 -22.77
C GLN A 200 3.80 10.29 -22.95
N LYS A 201 2.94 9.46 -22.36
CA LYS A 201 1.48 9.61 -22.43
C LYS A 201 0.92 10.56 -21.38
N LEU A 202 1.63 10.75 -20.28
CA LEU A 202 1.25 11.62 -19.17
C LEU A 202 2.46 12.46 -18.73
N PRO A 203 2.83 13.51 -19.49
CA PRO A 203 4.05 14.29 -19.23
C PRO A 203 4.11 14.90 -17.82
N GLY A 204 2.95 15.21 -17.23
CA GLY A 204 2.83 15.73 -15.86
C GLY A 204 3.34 14.79 -14.77
N ASP A 205 3.46 13.48 -15.06
CA ASP A 205 3.99 12.50 -14.12
C ASP A 205 5.52 12.43 -14.10
N LYS A 206 6.23 13.03 -15.08
CA LYS A 206 7.72 13.00 -15.17
C LYS A 206 8.37 13.45 -13.86
N LYS A 207 7.96 14.61 -13.34
CA LYS A 207 8.50 15.17 -12.09
C LYS A 207 8.30 14.24 -10.90
N ARG A 208 7.18 13.50 -10.86
CA ARG A 208 6.87 12.57 -9.78
C ARG A 208 7.78 11.34 -9.82
N TRP A 209 8.03 10.76 -10.99
CA TRP A 209 8.97 9.64 -11.13
C TRP A 209 10.41 10.03 -10.80
N ILE A 210 10.85 11.21 -11.23
CA ILE A 210 12.18 11.74 -10.86
C ILE A 210 12.30 11.90 -9.34
N ALA A 211 11.27 12.45 -8.68
CA ALA A 211 11.24 12.59 -7.22
C ALA A 211 11.27 11.23 -6.47
N ARG A 212 10.99 10.12 -7.15
CA ARG A 212 11.13 8.76 -6.62
C ARG A 212 12.48 8.10 -6.93
N GLY A 213 13.42 8.83 -7.51
CA GLY A 213 14.75 8.32 -7.83
C GLY A 213 14.85 7.57 -9.17
N ILE A 214 13.93 7.80 -10.11
CA ILE A 214 14.15 7.41 -11.51
C ILE A 214 15.06 8.45 -12.16
N ASP A 215 16.14 8.01 -12.79
CA ASP A 215 17.08 8.87 -13.50
C ASP A 215 16.33 9.65 -14.61
N PRO A 216 16.41 11.00 -14.63
CA PRO A 216 15.86 11.82 -15.71
C PRO A 216 16.25 11.36 -17.12
N SER A 217 17.43 10.74 -17.28
CA SER A 217 17.94 10.21 -18.55
C SER A 217 17.05 9.09 -19.13
N THR A 218 16.28 8.40 -18.28
CA THR A 218 15.29 7.38 -18.66
C THR A 218 14.21 7.96 -19.57
N PHE A 219 13.93 9.26 -19.48
CA PHE A 219 12.89 9.94 -20.25
C PHE A 219 13.40 10.61 -21.52
N THR A 220 14.72 10.74 -21.67
CA THR A 220 15.36 11.18 -22.91
C THR A 220 15.54 9.97 -23.81
N LEU A 221 14.45 9.51 -24.42
CA LEU A 221 14.54 8.50 -25.47
C LEU A 221 15.32 9.09 -26.65
N ALA A 222 16.42 8.43 -27.03
CA ALA A 222 17.11 8.69 -28.29
C ALA A 222 16.11 8.43 -29.44
N PRO A 223 15.89 9.37 -30.36
CA PRO A 223 14.91 9.23 -31.45
C PRO A 223 15.13 8.07 -32.45
N SER A 224 16.13 7.22 -32.25
CA SER A 224 16.74 6.40 -33.30
C SER A 224 16.17 4.98 -33.50
N GLN A 225 15.02 4.63 -32.91
CA GLN A 225 14.38 3.32 -33.14
C GLN A 225 12.91 3.37 -33.59
N GLN A 226 12.43 4.50 -34.09
CA GLN A 226 11.30 4.44 -35.01
C GLN A 226 11.81 3.81 -36.31
N THR A 227 11.63 2.50 -36.45
CA THR A 227 11.77 1.80 -37.72
C THR A 227 10.83 2.46 -38.73
N THR A 228 11.43 3.31 -39.55
CA THR A 228 10.85 3.97 -40.72
C THR A 228 10.46 2.90 -41.72
N GLY A 229 9.23 2.39 -41.60
CA GLY A 229 8.53 1.71 -42.68
C GLY A 229 7.83 2.73 -43.56
N GLU A 230 8.63 3.40 -44.39
CA GLU A 230 8.35 3.75 -45.79
C GLU A 230 6.89 4.11 -46.16
N ARG A 231 6.59 5.42 -46.23
CA ARG A 231 5.89 5.96 -47.40
C ARG A 231 6.33 7.40 -47.65
N ALA A 232 7.10 7.55 -48.72
CA ALA A 232 7.56 8.80 -49.29
C ALA A 232 6.38 9.74 -49.61
N ASN A 233 6.56 11.03 -49.33
CA ASN A 233 6.39 12.08 -50.33
C ASN A 233 7.05 13.37 -49.82
N ASP A 234 7.76 13.97 -50.77
CA ASP A 234 8.57 15.17 -50.70
C ASP A 234 7.79 16.44 -50.34
N ALA A 235 8.48 17.36 -49.67
CA ALA A 235 8.48 18.84 -49.81
C ALA A 235 9.06 19.41 -48.50
N ASP A 236 10.31 19.87 -48.47
CA ASP A 236 10.84 21.13 -49.00
C ASP A 236 10.66 22.32 -48.02
N ASP A 237 11.75 23.07 -47.91
CA ASP A 237 11.96 24.40 -47.32
C ASP A 237 11.91 24.67 -45.80
N GLY A 238 12.97 25.36 -45.33
CA GLY A 238 12.79 26.54 -44.46
C GLY A 238 13.58 26.63 -43.15
N GLU A 239 14.84 27.05 -43.25
CA GLU A 239 15.62 28.01 -42.42
C GLU A 239 15.32 28.29 -40.92
N ASP A 240 16.40 28.22 -40.14
CA ASP A 240 17.00 29.24 -39.25
C ASP A 240 16.20 29.86 -38.08
N SER A 241 16.70 29.68 -36.86
CA SER A 241 16.92 30.76 -35.86
C SER A 241 17.26 30.19 -34.47
N GLY A 242 18.43 30.57 -33.96
CA GLY A 242 18.83 30.36 -32.57
C GLY A 242 18.13 31.31 -31.59
N SER A 243 18.11 30.93 -30.31
CA SER A 243 18.02 31.90 -29.22
C SER A 243 18.40 31.27 -27.88
N ASP A 244 19.49 31.80 -27.31
CA ASP A 244 19.86 31.68 -25.91
C ASP A 244 18.84 32.40 -25.01
N SER A 245 18.51 31.83 -23.85
CA SER A 245 17.88 32.58 -22.75
C SER A 245 18.09 31.89 -21.40
N ASP A 246 19.07 32.44 -20.68
CA ASP A 246 19.23 32.67 -19.25
C ASP A 246 18.45 31.86 -18.19
N ALA A 247 19.27 31.43 -17.22
CA ALA A 247 18.89 30.94 -15.91
C ALA A 247 18.36 32.10 -15.03
N SER A 248 17.19 31.88 -14.43
CA SER A 248 16.69 32.71 -13.33
C SER A 248 16.53 31.82 -12.08
N GLU A 249 17.41 32.05 -11.11
CA GLU A 249 17.32 31.48 -9.76
C GLU A 249 16.13 32.09 -8.99
N GLY A 250 15.18 31.24 -8.60
CA GLY A 250 14.10 31.57 -7.67
C GLY A 250 14.39 31.03 -6.25
N PRO A 251 13.78 31.62 -5.20
CA PRO A 251 14.09 31.33 -3.79
C PRO A 251 13.66 29.90 -3.37
N PRO A 252 14.18 29.37 -2.24
CA PRO A 252 13.98 27.98 -1.86
C PRO A 252 12.50 27.64 -1.68
N ALA A 253 12.08 26.58 -2.37
CA ALA A 253 10.74 26.03 -2.30
C ALA A 253 10.44 25.52 -0.89
N VAL A 254 9.37 26.04 -0.30
CA VAL A 254 8.70 25.45 0.87
C VAL A 254 8.41 23.98 0.57
N VAL A 255 8.96 23.09 1.41
CA VAL A 255 8.73 21.65 1.36
C VAL A 255 7.24 21.38 1.57
N ARG A 256 6.50 21.17 0.48
CA ARG A 256 5.09 20.76 0.50
C ARG A 256 4.99 19.32 1.02
N ALA A 257 4.18 19.12 2.06
CA ALA A 257 3.76 17.80 2.51
C ALA A 257 3.16 17.00 1.35
N SER A 258 3.43 15.70 1.34
CA SER A 258 3.09 14.79 0.25
C SER A 258 1.58 14.74 0.02
N ASN A 259 1.12 15.23 -1.14
CA ASN A 259 -0.22 14.94 -1.63
C ASN A 259 -0.33 13.44 -1.94
N VAL A 260 -0.66 12.62 -0.95
CA VAL A 260 -1.06 11.23 -1.16
C VAL A 260 -2.44 11.26 -1.80
N ALA A 261 -2.50 11.10 -3.12
CA ALA A 261 -3.76 10.93 -3.84
C ALA A 261 -4.28 9.51 -3.58
N ILE A 262 -5.23 9.39 -2.64
CA ILE A 262 -5.82 8.12 -2.21
C ILE A 262 -7.10 7.90 -3.03
N GLN A 263 -7.01 7.11 -4.12
CA GLN A 263 -8.16 6.74 -4.95
C GLN A 263 -8.46 5.23 -4.83
N GLY A 264 -9.47 4.88 -4.03
CA GLY A 264 -10.02 3.53 -3.90
C GLY A 264 -11.44 3.56 -3.30
N PRO A 265 -12.40 2.75 -3.77
CA PRO A 265 -13.82 3.02 -3.49
C PRO A 265 -14.38 2.52 -2.15
N TYR A 266 -13.63 1.80 -1.30
CA TYR A 266 -14.15 1.29 -0.02
C TYR A 266 -13.04 1.11 1.02
N TYR A 267 -12.96 2.02 1.99
CA TYR A 267 -12.07 1.89 3.14
C TYR A 267 -12.82 1.26 4.31
N GLY A 268 -12.22 0.24 4.94
CA GLY A 268 -12.71 -0.26 6.22
C GLY A 268 -12.55 0.81 7.30
N HIS A 269 -13.37 0.74 8.35
CA HIS A 269 -13.33 1.60 9.54
C HIS A 269 -11.92 1.86 10.11
N SER A 270 -11.06 0.84 10.11
CA SER A 270 -9.67 0.93 10.60
C SER A 270 -8.75 1.74 9.69
N ALA A 271 -8.97 1.75 8.38
CA ALA A 271 -8.11 2.46 7.43
C ALA A 271 -8.20 3.98 7.58
N VAL A 272 -9.37 4.49 7.99
CA VAL A 272 -9.58 5.93 8.19
C VAL A 272 -8.80 6.44 9.40
N THR A 273 -8.91 5.74 10.53
CA THR A 273 -8.14 6.02 11.76
C THR A 273 -6.65 5.88 11.53
N ASP A 274 -6.24 4.84 10.79
CA ASP A 274 -4.86 4.57 10.45
C ASP A 274 -4.23 5.69 9.60
N ILE A 275 -4.93 6.18 8.57
CA ILE A 275 -4.46 7.32 7.77
C ILE A 275 -4.28 8.56 8.66
N ALA A 276 -5.28 8.92 9.46
CA ALA A 276 -5.20 10.08 10.34
C ALA A 276 -4.07 9.94 11.37
N ALA A 277 -3.91 8.76 11.96
CA ALA A 277 -2.87 8.46 12.93
C ALA A 277 -1.47 8.60 12.33
N ARG A 278 -1.22 7.99 11.16
CA ARG A 278 0.07 8.07 10.47
C ARG A 278 0.43 9.50 10.09
N GLU A 279 -0.53 10.26 9.58
CA GLU A 279 -0.28 11.63 9.15
C GLU A 279 0.11 12.50 10.35
N VAL A 280 -0.62 12.38 11.46
CA VAL A 280 -0.31 13.12 12.70
C VAL A 280 1.04 12.70 13.29
N VAL A 281 1.33 11.40 13.36
CA VAL A 281 2.61 10.87 13.85
C VAL A 281 3.78 11.40 13.00
N SER A 282 3.67 11.30 11.67
CA SER A 282 4.67 11.81 10.74
C SER A 282 4.92 13.32 10.89
N MET A 283 3.86 14.10 11.12
CA MET A 283 3.99 15.54 11.37
C MET A 283 4.69 15.84 12.71
N LEU A 284 4.36 15.09 13.76
CA LEU A 284 4.98 15.24 15.09
C LEU A 284 6.45 14.81 15.09
N GLU A 285 6.77 13.68 14.46
CA GLU A 285 8.15 13.21 14.28
C GLU A 285 8.98 14.23 13.51
N GLY A 286 8.43 14.82 12.44
CA GLY A 286 9.10 15.87 11.69
C GLY A 286 9.28 17.19 12.47
N LEU A 287 8.60 17.37 13.60
CA LEU A 287 8.83 18.47 14.55
C LEU A 287 9.81 18.08 15.67
N GLY A 288 10.37 16.86 15.64
CA GLY A 288 11.28 16.35 16.65
C GLY A 288 10.59 15.83 17.92
N PHE A 289 9.30 15.50 17.84
CA PHE A 289 8.55 14.92 18.96
C PHE A 289 8.50 13.39 18.89
N GLU A 290 8.70 12.76 20.04
CA GLU A 290 8.30 11.36 20.22
C GLU A 290 6.80 11.30 20.54
N CYS A 291 6.08 10.33 19.99
CA CYS A 291 4.64 10.24 20.23
C CYS A 291 4.11 8.80 20.22
N ALA A 292 2.93 8.62 20.81
CA ALA A 292 2.21 7.35 20.82
C ALA A 292 0.70 7.58 20.66
N ILE A 293 0.05 6.72 19.87
CA ILE A 293 -1.41 6.71 19.77
C ILE A 293 -1.99 6.01 21.00
N LEU A 294 -3.02 6.61 21.60
CA LEU A 294 -3.69 6.11 22.79
C LEU A 294 -5.19 5.87 22.56
N GLY A 295 -5.85 5.34 23.59
CA GLY A 295 -7.29 5.30 23.70
C GLY A 295 -7.96 4.41 22.67
N SER A 296 -9.18 4.80 22.28
CA SER A 296 -10.00 4.00 21.36
C SER A 296 -9.40 3.83 19.97
N ALA A 297 -8.56 4.79 19.54
CA ALA A 297 -7.82 4.67 18.29
C ALA A 297 -6.74 3.59 18.37
N ALA A 298 -5.96 3.56 19.46
CA ALA A 298 -5.00 2.48 19.68
C ALA A 298 -5.69 1.12 19.76
N SER A 299 -6.82 1.01 20.49
CA SER A 299 -7.60 -0.23 20.52
C SER A 299 -8.05 -0.68 19.14
N GLN A 300 -8.52 0.24 18.28
CA GLN A 300 -8.91 -0.13 16.92
C GLN A 300 -7.73 -0.51 16.02
N LEU A 301 -6.58 0.14 16.19
CA LEU A 301 -5.37 -0.13 15.39
C LEU A 301 -4.69 -1.44 15.78
N PHE A 302 -4.70 -1.78 17.07
CA PHE A 302 -3.90 -2.89 17.62
C PHE A 302 -4.73 -4.08 18.13
N SER A 303 -6.05 -3.93 18.36
CA SER A 303 -6.90 -5.05 18.80
C SER A 303 -7.59 -5.70 17.60
N HIS A 304 -7.33 -7.00 17.40
CA HIS A 304 -7.98 -7.76 16.33
C HIS A 304 -9.49 -7.84 16.56
N GLY A 305 -10.27 -7.22 15.67
CA GLY A 305 -11.74 -7.34 15.64
C GLY A 305 -12.51 -6.19 16.26
N GLU A 306 -11.84 -5.15 16.79
CA GLU A 306 -12.54 -3.95 17.23
C GLU A 306 -13.10 -3.19 16.01
N THR A 307 -14.43 -3.13 15.93
CA THR A 307 -15.12 -2.48 14.80
C THR A 307 -15.56 -1.07 15.13
N ARG A 308 -15.49 -0.67 16.41
CA ARG A 308 -15.80 0.68 16.83
C ARG A 308 -14.75 1.62 16.23
N VAL A 309 -15.23 2.62 15.49
CA VAL A 309 -14.36 3.68 14.99
C VAL A 309 -14.24 4.72 16.08
N PRO A 310 -13.02 5.12 16.44
CA PRO A 310 -12.81 6.21 17.37
C PRO A 310 -13.35 7.52 16.77
N GLU A 311 -14.09 8.27 17.56
CA GLU A 311 -14.51 9.63 17.19
C GLU A 311 -13.36 10.63 17.34
N GLN A 312 -12.34 10.24 18.11
CA GLN A 312 -11.23 11.08 18.52
C GLN A 312 -9.93 10.29 18.41
N LEU A 313 -8.90 10.94 17.86
CA LEU A 313 -7.55 10.42 17.85
C LEU A 313 -6.81 11.00 19.05
N ASP A 314 -6.51 10.16 20.04
CA ASP A 314 -5.72 10.54 21.21
C ASP A 314 -4.25 10.28 20.94
N VAL A 315 -3.42 11.32 21.05
CA VAL A 315 -1.96 11.21 20.86
C VAL A 315 -1.25 11.73 22.10
N LEU A 316 -0.41 10.87 22.69
CA LEU A 316 0.58 11.26 23.70
C LEU A 316 1.80 11.79 22.99
N VAL A 317 2.27 12.96 23.39
CA VAL A 317 3.45 13.59 22.81
C VAL A 317 4.45 13.88 23.91
N LEU A 318 5.68 13.41 23.69
CA LEU A 318 6.83 13.60 24.55
C LEU A 318 7.74 14.66 23.91
N PRO A 319 7.70 15.90 24.42
CA PRO A 319 8.52 16.96 23.87
C PRO A 319 9.99 16.83 24.29
N PRO A 320 10.94 17.31 23.47
CA PRO A 320 12.32 17.48 23.89
C PRO A 320 12.42 18.31 25.17
N ALA A 321 13.44 18.06 25.99
CA ALA A 321 13.63 18.77 27.26
C ALA A 321 13.72 20.30 27.10
N SER A 322 14.19 20.78 25.94
CA SER A 322 14.30 22.20 25.60
C SER A 322 12.97 22.85 25.18
N PHE A 323 11.87 22.09 25.07
CA PHE A 323 10.62 22.58 24.53
C PHE A 323 9.82 23.42 25.54
N THR A 324 9.72 24.73 25.26
CA THR A 324 9.08 25.71 26.14
C THR A 324 7.63 26.02 25.79
N GLU A 325 7.19 25.71 24.57
CA GLU A 325 5.88 26.08 24.06
C GLU A 325 4.73 25.29 24.69
N HIS A 326 3.51 25.81 24.58
CA HIS A 326 2.30 25.16 25.09
C HIS A 326 1.65 24.24 24.03
N GLN A 327 0.70 23.38 24.44
CA GLN A 327 0.01 22.45 23.53
C GLN A 327 -0.64 23.12 22.30
N GLY A 328 -1.10 24.36 22.43
CA GLY A 328 -1.76 25.08 21.34
C GLY A 328 -0.81 25.34 20.16
N TRP A 329 0.49 25.46 20.46
CA TRP A 329 1.53 25.68 19.47
C TRP A 329 1.69 24.44 18.59
N VAL A 330 1.73 23.24 19.19
CA VAL A 330 1.84 21.98 18.44
C VAL A 330 0.67 21.82 17.48
N LYS A 331 -0.56 22.06 17.94
CA LYS A 331 -1.76 21.98 17.09
C LYS A 331 -1.73 23.01 15.96
N GLN A 332 -1.24 24.21 16.24
CA GLN A 332 -1.05 25.27 15.25
C GLN A 332 0.01 24.89 14.21
N GLN A 333 1.11 24.25 14.61
CA GLN A 333 2.14 23.76 13.68
C GLN A 333 1.61 22.65 12.77
N ILE A 334 0.83 21.70 13.30
CA ILE A 334 0.17 20.66 12.49
C ILE A 334 -0.75 21.32 11.46
N PHE A 335 -1.57 22.29 11.87
CA PHE A 335 -2.43 23.05 10.96
C PHE A 335 -1.63 23.80 9.89
N TYR A 336 -0.55 24.49 10.25
CA TYR A 336 0.25 25.22 9.27
C TYR A 336 0.97 24.30 8.28
N ARG A 337 1.30 23.08 8.68
CA ARG A 337 1.95 22.10 7.81
C ARG A 337 1.00 21.52 6.77
N ASP A 338 -0.26 21.30 7.13
CA ASP A 338 -1.30 20.89 6.17
C ASP A 338 -2.68 21.51 6.49
N PRO A 339 -2.93 22.75 6.05
CA PRO A 339 -4.20 23.44 6.30
C PRO A 339 -5.35 22.89 5.44
N ILE A 340 -5.07 22.01 4.48
CA ILE A 340 -6.08 21.36 3.64
C ILE A 340 -6.70 20.19 4.40
N GLN A 341 -5.86 19.37 5.04
CA GLN A 341 -6.29 18.21 5.81
C GLN A 341 -6.66 18.55 7.26
N PHE A 342 -6.23 19.67 7.80
CA PHE A 342 -6.53 20.05 9.18
C PHE A 342 -7.34 21.33 9.28
N GLU A 343 -8.23 21.38 10.27
CA GLU A 343 -8.98 22.57 10.65
C GLU A 343 -8.71 22.92 12.11
N TRP A 344 -8.29 24.16 12.34
CA TRP A 344 -7.97 24.66 13.67
C TRP A 344 -9.05 25.63 14.17
N ASN A 345 -9.71 25.26 15.26
CA ASN A 345 -10.58 26.16 16.01
C ASN A 345 -9.83 26.68 17.24
N SER A 346 -9.23 27.86 17.09
CA SER A 346 -8.43 28.50 18.14
C SER A 346 -9.24 28.83 19.40
N LYS A 347 -10.54 29.15 19.27
CA LYS A 347 -11.41 29.46 20.41
C LYS A 347 -11.63 28.25 21.31
N GLN A 348 -11.73 27.06 20.72
CA GLN A 348 -11.93 25.81 21.45
C GLN A 348 -10.64 25.03 21.69
N GLY A 349 -9.51 25.50 21.17
CA GLY A 349 -8.26 24.76 21.18
C GLY A 349 -8.36 23.39 20.48
N ARG A 350 -9.24 23.26 19.48
CA ARG A 350 -9.61 22.00 18.82
C ARG A 350 -8.98 21.92 17.43
N LEU A 351 -8.27 20.84 17.16
CA LEU A 351 -7.77 20.50 15.84
C LEU A 351 -8.60 19.32 15.29
N SER A 352 -9.06 19.45 14.06
CA SER A 352 -9.93 18.48 13.41
C SER A 352 -9.29 17.98 12.11
N PHE A 353 -9.35 16.68 11.85
CA PHE A 353 -8.88 16.08 10.60
C PHE A 353 -10.02 16.02 9.59
N LYS A 354 -9.80 16.61 8.41
CA LYS A 354 -10.72 16.65 7.27
C LYS A 354 -10.44 15.47 6.36
N PHE A 355 -11.43 14.59 6.23
CA PHE A 355 -11.39 13.54 5.23
C PHE A 355 -11.56 14.13 3.84
N GLN A 356 -10.77 13.64 2.88
CA GLN A 356 -10.96 14.03 1.48
C GLN A 356 -12.38 13.61 1.03
N PRO A 357 -13.08 14.46 0.25
CA PRO A 357 -14.49 14.23 -0.11
C PRO A 357 -14.72 12.98 -0.98
N ASN A 358 -13.66 12.44 -1.58
CA ASN A 358 -13.67 11.19 -2.33
C ASN A 358 -13.63 9.93 -1.44
N ILE A 359 -13.38 10.06 -0.14
CA ILE A 359 -13.41 8.95 0.81
C ILE A 359 -14.86 8.72 1.24
N VAL A 360 -15.43 7.58 0.84
CA VAL A 360 -16.78 7.19 1.28
C VAL A 360 -16.71 6.81 2.75
N LEU A 361 -17.11 7.75 3.60
CA LEU A 361 -17.19 7.53 5.04
C LEU A 361 -18.47 6.78 5.41
N PRO A 362 -18.45 5.96 6.49
CA PRO A 362 -19.65 5.43 7.10
C PRO A 362 -20.62 6.56 7.47
N SER A 363 -21.93 6.27 7.43
CA SER A 363 -22.99 7.27 7.65
C SER A 363 -22.78 8.14 8.90
N ARG A 364 -22.29 7.57 10.01
CA ARG A 364 -22.01 8.32 11.25
C ARG A 364 -20.92 9.40 11.17
N PHE A 365 -20.07 9.35 10.14
CA PHE A 365 -18.98 10.31 9.91
C PHE A 365 -19.25 11.26 8.74
N GLN A 366 -20.36 11.07 8.02
CA GLN A 366 -20.75 12.02 6.98
C GLN A 366 -21.19 13.33 7.67
N GLY A 367 -20.35 14.36 7.56
CA GLY A 367 -20.59 15.68 8.16
C GLY A 367 -19.90 15.93 9.51
N ASN A 368 -19.25 14.92 10.12
CA ASN A 368 -18.56 15.06 11.40
C ASN A 368 -17.05 14.84 11.23
N PRO A 369 -16.21 15.86 11.49
CA PRO A 369 -14.76 15.71 11.39
C PRO A 369 -14.18 14.90 12.57
N CYS A 370 -13.10 14.16 12.34
CA CYS A 370 -12.38 13.46 13.40
C CYS A 370 -11.64 14.47 14.28
N ILE A 371 -11.75 14.33 15.60
CA ILE A 371 -11.17 15.28 16.54
C ILE A 371 -9.79 14.80 16.99
N LEU A 372 -8.77 15.62 16.81
CA LEU A 372 -7.46 15.35 17.41
C LEU A 372 -7.43 15.85 18.84
N ARG A 373 -7.26 14.93 19.78
CA ARG A 373 -6.93 15.22 21.17
C ARG A 373 -5.46 14.91 21.41
N HIS A 374 -4.80 15.89 21.99
CA HIS A 374 -3.38 15.85 22.25
C HIS A 374 -3.18 16.01 23.75
N ARG A 375 -2.33 15.16 24.32
CA ARG A 375 -1.92 15.25 25.72
C ARG A 375 -0.41 15.47 25.78
N MET A 376 -0.02 16.60 26.37
CA MET A 376 1.37 16.90 26.65
C MET A 376 1.67 16.48 28.09
N ASP A 377 2.67 15.62 28.28
CA ASP A 377 3.17 15.32 29.62
C ASP A 377 4.30 16.31 29.96
N ARG A 378 4.12 17.06 31.04
CA ARG A 378 5.14 17.94 31.61
C ARG A 378 5.35 17.50 33.04
N GLN A 379 6.15 16.45 33.25
CA GLN A 379 6.95 16.25 34.45
C GLN A 379 7.89 15.03 34.35
N LEU A 380 9.15 15.29 34.02
CA LEU A 380 10.28 14.40 34.34
C LEU A 380 11.48 15.23 34.82
N THR A 381 11.30 15.99 35.91
CA THR A 381 12.41 16.52 36.70
C THR A 381 12.15 16.29 38.18
N GLY A 382 12.30 15.04 38.62
CA GLY A 382 12.43 14.71 40.03
C GLY A 382 11.66 13.45 40.43
N ARG A 383 12.39 12.33 40.56
CA ARG A 383 12.01 11.04 41.17
C ARG A 383 10.60 10.97 41.82
N SER A 384 9.60 10.56 41.04
CA SER A 384 8.46 9.79 41.53
C SER A 384 7.70 9.19 40.34
N VAL A 385 7.17 7.98 40.54
CA VAL A 385 6.42 7.13 39.60
C VAL A 385 5.45 7.92 38.70
N PRO A 386 5.34 7.62 37.39
CA PRO A 386 4.41 8.30 36.49
C PRO A 386 2.98 8.15 37.02
N HIS A 387 2.37 9.27 37.40
CA HIS A 387 0.96 9.35 37.78
C HIS A 387 0.13 9.60 36.52
N PHE A 388 -0.68 8.62 36.15
CA PHE A 388 -1.70 8.74 35.11
C PHE A 388 -2.92 9.45 35.68
N ILE A 389 -3.38 10.52 35.06
CA ILE A 389 -4.69 11.13 35.40
C ILE A 389 -5.50 11.37 34.13
N ALA A 390 -6.66 10.73 34.01
CA ALA A 390 -7.59 10.78 32.88
C ALA A 390 -8.53 12.02 32.92
N PHE A 391 -9.65 11.96 32.19
CA PHE A 391 -10.84 12.86 32.12
C PHE A 391 -10.81 13.94 31.01
N GLU A 392 -11.90 14.35 30.34
CA GLU A 392 -13.32 13.92 30.28
C GLU A 392 -13.92 14.29 28.90
N ALA A 393 -15.06 13.72 28.54
CA ALA A 393 -15.82 14.09 27.34
C ALA A 393 -16.67 15.34 27.61
N VAL A 394 -16.71 16.28 26.67
CA VAL A 394 -17.73 17.35 26.67
C VAL A 394 -18.66 17.06 25.51
N ASP A 395 -19.90 16.74 25.86
CA ASP A 395 -21.02 16.63 24.96
C ASP A 395 -21.36 18.02 24.41
N MET A 396 -21.58 18.12 23.10
CA MET A 396 -22.08 19.34 22.48
C MET A 396 -23.22 18.95 21.52
N GLY A 397 -24.40 18.77 22.10
CA GLY A 397 -25.68 18.71 21.39
C GLY A 397 -26.35 17.36 21.39
#